data_AF-A0A8T6RG00-F1
#
_entry.id   AF-A0A8T6RG00-F1
#
_cell.length_a   1.000
_cell.length_b   1.000
_cell.length_c   1.000
_cell.angle_alpha   90.00
_cell.angle_beta   90.00
_cell.angle_gamma   90.00
#
_symmetry.space_group_name_H-M   'P 1'
#
loop_
_entity.id
_entity.type
_entity.pdbx_description
1 polymer ?
#
loop_
_entity_poly.entity_id
_entity_poly.type
_entity_poly.pdbx_seq_one_letter_code
_entity_poly.pdbx_strand_id
1 'polypeptide(L)'
;MISEKTATAFASAYVPEEGRAVDPFTDPELVRLVALNLELAVRNLISSQTPPDCLVLTADICSHSLVAMPDGNGDVKVLVFE
;
A
#
# COMPACT_ATOMS: atom_id res chain seq x y z
N MET A 1 -10.98 25.96 -7.14
CA MET A 1 -10.77 25.99 -5.68
C MET A 1 -10.98 24.57 -5.18
N ILE A 2 -9.89 23.85 -4.94
CA ILE A 2 -9.92 22.50 -4.37
C ILE A 2 -10.22 22.70 -2.87
N SER A 3 -11.30 22.08 -2.39
CA SER A 3 -11.77 22.23 -1.00
C SER A 3 -10.65 21.84 -0.01
N GLU A 4 -10.53 22.52 1.12
CA GLU A 4 -9.54 22.18 2.18
C GLU A 4 -9.59 20.70 2.60
N LYS A 5 -10.75 20.04 2.43
CA LYS A 5 -10.92 18.58 2.66
C LYS A 5 -10.07 17.68 1.78
N THR A 6 -9.63 18.16 0.62
CA THR A 6 -8.76 17.41 -0.31
C THR A 6 -7.28 17.73 -0.11
N ALA A 7 -6.93 18.81 0.59
CA ALA A 7 -5.54 19.14 0.90
C ALA A 7 -4.90 18.14 1.88
N THR A 8 -5.71 17.56 2.77
CA THR A 8 -5.28 16.51 3.72
C THR A 8 -5.11 15.14 3.07
N ALA A 9 -5.69 14.89 1.89
CA ALA A 9 -5.57 13.61 1.20
C ALA A 9 -4.16 13.37 0.61
N PHE A 10 -3.41 14.44 0.34
CA PHE A 10 -2.04 14.38 -0.20
C PHE A 10 -0.96 14.59 0.87
N ALA A 11 -1.33 15.03 2.08
CA ALA A 11 -0.39 15.22 3.18
C ALA A 11 0.15 13.89 3.76
N SER A 12 -0.40 12.75 3.32
CA SER A 12 -0.04 11.41 3.78
C SER A 12 0.67 10.56 2.71
N ALA A 13 1.32 11.16 1.71
CA ALA A 13 2.30 10.44 0.90
C ALA A 13 3.61 10.19 1.69
N TYR A 14 3.50 9.98 3.00
CA TYR A 14 4.57 9.51 3.86
C TYR A 14 4.68 8.02 3.57
N VAL A 15 5.62 7.64 2.70
CA VAL A 15 6.08 6.26 2.59
C VAL A 15 6.75 5.95 3.92
N PRO A 16 6.11 5.21 4.83
CA PRO A 16 6.68 5.08 6.16
C PRO A 16 7.84 4.09 6.06
N GLU A 17 9.04 4.53 6.46
CA GLU A 17 10.26 3.72 6.36
C GLU A 17 10.25 2.48 7.28
N GLU A 18 9.36 2.46 8.27
CA GLU A 18 9.36 1.49 9.38
C GLU A 18 8.19 0.48 9.34
N GLY A 19 7.93 -0.11 8.19
CA GLY A 19 6.95 -1.20 8.05
C GLY A 19 7.63 -2.56 7.95
N ARG A 20 7.00 -3.61 8.51
CA ARG A 20 7.49 -4.99 8.31
C ARG A 20 6.82 -5.64 7.12
N ALA A 21 7.50 -6.60 6.48
CA ALA A 21 6.87 -7.44 5.48
C ALA A 21 5.77 -8.32 6.12
N VAL A 22 4.77 -8.66 5.31
CA VAL A 22 3.73 -9.62 5.68
C VAL A 22 4.35 -11.00 5.80
N ASP A 23 4.12 -11.67 6.92
CA ASP A 23 4.53 -13.05 7.18
C ASP A 23 3.37 -14.00 6.83
N PRO A 24 3.53 -14.89 5.84
CA PRO A 24 2.45 -15.77 5.40
C PRO A 24 2.02 -16.82 6.43
N PHE A 25 2.83 -17.08 7.46
CA PHE A 25 2.61 -18.12 8.46
C PHE A 25 2.16 -17.58 9.82
N THR A 26 2.63 -16.39 10.20
CA THR A 26 2.36 -15.82 11.52
C THR A 26 1.29 -14.72 11.51
N ASP A 27 1.07 -14.05 10.37
CA ASP A 27 0.09 -12.97 10.30
C ASP A 27 -1.36 -13.47 10.29
N PRO A 28 -2.28 -12.68 10.89
CA PRO A 28 -3.71 -12.93 10.79
C PRO A 28 -4.14 -13.11 9.33
N GLU A 29 -5.06 -14.04 9.08
CA GLU A 29 -5.58 -14.31 7.74
C GLU A 29 -6.10 -13.04 7.05
N LEU A 30 -6.78 -12.16 7.80
CA LEU A 30 -7.27 -10.90 7.28
C LEU A 30 -6.14 -10.01 6.73
N VAL A 31 -5.03 -9.88 7.47
CA VAL A 31 -3.84 -9.10 7.05
C VAL A 31 -3.28 -9.69 5.76
N ARG A 32 -3.10 -11.02 5.71
CA ARG A 32 -2.56 -11.73 4.54
C ARG A 32 -3.45 -11.57 3.30
N LEU A 33 -4.76 -11.71 3.45
CA LEU A 33 -5.71 -11.53 2.35
C LEU A 33 -5.73 -10.09 1.84
N VAL A 34 -5.71 -9.10 2.74
CA VAL A 34 -5.69 -7.69 2.37
C VAL A 34 -4.39 -7.34 1.66
N ALA A 35 -3.26 -7.87 2.13
CA ALA A 35 -1.98 -7.71 1.47
C ALA A 35 -1.99 -8.24 0.03
N LEU A 36 -2.50 -9.46 -0.19
CA LEU A 36 -2.63 -10.03 -1.53
C LEU A 36 -3.51 -9.18 -2.45
N ASN A 37 -4.61 -8.65 -1.93
CA ASN A 37 -5.51 -7.80 -2.72
C ASN A 37 -4.83 -6.46 -3.08
N LEU A 38 -4.10 -5.85 -2.15
CA LEU A 38 -3.32 -4.64 -2.41
C LEU A 38 -2.23 -4.89 -3.44
N GLU A 39 -1.51 -6.01 -3.32
CA GLU A 39 -0.47 -6.39 -4.27
C GLU A 39 -1.04 -6.53 -5.70
N LEU A 40 -2.15 -7.26 -5.85
CA LEU A 40 -2.83 -7.41 -7.13
C LEU A 40 -3.33 -6.08 -7.68
N ALA A 41 -3.85 -5.19 -6.82
CA ALA A 41 -4.30 -3.87 -7.24
C ALA A 41 -3.15 -3.03 -7.79
N VAL A 42 -1.98 -3.01 -7.12
CA VAL A 42 -0.79 -2.31 -7.62
C VAL A 42 -0.31 -2.94 -8.93
N ARG A 43 -0.22 -4.28 -9.02
CA ARG A 43 0.17 -4.99 -10.26
C ARG A 43 -0.76 -4.65 -11.42
N ASN A 44 -2.06 -4.52 -11.18
CA ASN A 44 -3.03 -4.11 -12.20
C ASN A 44 -2.78 -2.68 -12.68
N LEU A 45 -2.47 -1.75 -11.76
CA LEU A 45 -2.14 -0.36 -12.11
C LEU A 45 -0.83 -0.27 -12.90
N ILE A 46 0.22 -1.00 -12.51
CA ILE A 46 1.46 -1.11 -13.28
C ILE A 46 1.16 -1.65 -14.68
N SER A 47 0.37 -2.73 -14.78
CA SER A 47 0.00 -3.35 -16.05
C SER A 47 -0.83 -2.43 -16.95
N SER A 48 -1.55 -1.46 -16.37
CA SER A 48 -2.28 -0.41 -17.09
C SER A 48 -1.40 0.75 -17.55
N GLN A 49 -0.06 0.64 -17.42
CA GLN A 49 0.92 1.69 -17.73
C GLN A 49 0.81 2.92 -16.83
N THR A 50 0.30 2.75 -15.60
CA THR A 50 0.34 3.83 -14.61
C THR A 50 1.80 4.02 -14.13
N PRO A 51 2.32 5.26 -14.08
CA PRO A 51 3.69 5.52 -13.61
C PRO A 51 3.96 4.95 -12.21
N PRO A 52 4.96 4.07 -12.04
CA PRO A 52 5.24 3.41 -10.75
C PRO A 52 5.54 4.39 -9.62
N ASP A 53 6.22 5.50 -9.93
CA ASP A 53 6.64 6.52 -8.96
C ASP A 53 5.47 7.20 -8.22
N CYS A 54 4.26 7.06 -8.77
CA CYS A 54 3.03 7.64 -8.22
C CYS A 54 2.15 6.60 -7.51
N LEU A 55 2.55 5.33 -7.47
CA LEU A 55 1.72 4.24 -6.99
C LEU A 55 2.01 3.91 -5.53
N VAL A 56 1.14 4.40 -4.65
CA VAL A 56 1.04 3.94 -3.26
C VAL A 56 -0.43 3.67 -2.97
N LEU A 57 -0.74 2.44 -2.58
CA LEU A 57 -2.07 2.04 -2.13
C LEU A 57 -2.00 1.71 -0.65
N THR A 58 -2.94 2.23 0.13
CA THR A 58 -3.05 1.95 1.55
C THR A 58 -4.36 1.25 1.86
N ALA A 59 -4.36 0.40 2.89
CA ALA A 59 -5.57 -0.17 3.45
C ALA A 59 -5.48 -0.21 4.97
N ASP A 60 -6.42 0.45 5.63
CA ASP A 60 -6.55 0.40 7.08
C ASP A 60 -7.56 -0.68 7.45
N ILE A 61 -7.15 -1.63 8.29
CA ILE A 61 -7.97 -2.75 8.73
C ILE A 61 -8.00 -2.85 10.25
N CYS A 62 -8.70 -1.92 10.89
CA CYS A 62 -8.93 -1.83 12.33
C CYS A 62 -7.65 -1.84 13.20
N SER A 63 -6.96 -2.98 13.28
CA SER A 63 -5.75 -3.24 14.06
C SER A 63 -4.44 -3.04 13.29
N HIS A 64 -4.46 -2.90 11.97
CA HIS A 64 -3.25 -2.73 11.17
C HIS A 64 -3.50 -1.75 10.03
N SER A 65 -2.44 -1.08 9.59
CA SER A 65 -2.40 -0.34 8.33
C SER A 65 -1.45 -1.04 7.37
N LEU A 66 -1.87 -1.21 6.12
CA LEU A 66 -1.04 -1.81 5.08
C LEU A 66 -0.73 -0.78 4.01
N VAL A 67 0.49 -0.84 3.48
CA VAL A 67 0.94 0.01 2.38
C VAL A 67 1.55 -0.88 1.30
N ALA A 68 1.05 -0.77 0.07
CA ALA A 68 1.59 -1.44 -1.09
C ALA A 68 2.13 -0.42 -2.10
N MET A 69 3.33 -0.68 -2.60
CA MET A 69 4.03 0.18 -3.56
C MET A 69 4.91 -0.65 -4.50
N PRO A 70 5.19 -0.19 -5.73
CA PRO A 70 6.21 -0.79 -6.57
C PRO A 70 7.58 -0.72 -5.88
N ASP A 71 8.40 -1.74 -6.06
CA ASP A 71 9.81 -1.71 -5.65
C ASP A 71 10.72 -1.26 -6.81
N GLY A 72 12.02 -1.08 -6.52
CA GLY A 72 13.01 -0.68 -7.52
C GLY A 72 13.28 -1.72 -8.62
N ASN A 73 12.75 -2.94 -8.49
CA ASN A 73 12.89 -4.02 -9.47
C ASN A 73 11.64 -4.19 -10.35
N GLY A 74 10.58 -3.43 -10.09
CA GLY A 74 9.29 -3.55 -10.79
C GLY A 74 8.37 -4.62 -10.19
N ASP A 75 8.73 -5.19 -9.05
CA ASP A 75 7.85 -6.00 -8.23
C ASP A 75 7.00 -5.11 -7.30
N VAL A 76 6.14 -5.70 -6.49
CA VAL A 76 5.31 -4.98 -5.52
C VAL A 76 5.68 -5.41 -4.12
N LYS A 77 5.96 -4.42 -3.26
CA LYS A 77 6.21 -4.62 -1.84
C LYS A 77 4.96 -4.23 -1.05
N VAL A 78 4.57 -5.07 -0.10
CA VAL A 78 3.51 -4.76 0.87
C VAL A 78 4.10 -4.73 2.27
N LEU A 79 3.84 -3.64 2.99
CA LEU A 79 4.28 -3.39 4.35
C LEU A 79 3.09 -3.32 5.30
N VAL A 80 3.26 -3.89 6.49
CA VAL A 80 2.31 -3.83 7.60
C VAL A 80 2.86 -2.90 8.67
N PHE A 81 1.97 -2.06 9.18
CA PHE A 81 2.20 -1.13 10.29
C PHE A 81 1.17 -1.44 11.39
N GLU A 82 1.63 -1.47 12.63
CA GLU A 82 0.80 -1.64 13.84
C GLU A 82 0.26 -0.31 14.35
#